data_AF-A0AAD6P0S0-F1
#
_entry.id   AF-A0AAD6P0S0-F1
#
_cell.length_a   1.000
_cell.length_b   1.000
_cell.length_c   1.000
_cell.angle_alpha   90.00
_cell.angle_beta   90.00
_cell.angle_gamma   90.00
#
_symmetry.space_group_name_H-M   'P 1'
#
loop_
_entity.id
_entity.type
_entity.pdbx_description
1 polymer ?
#
loop_
_entity_poly.entity_id
_entity_poly.type
_entity_poly.pdbx_seq_one_letter_code
_entity_poly.pdbx_strand_id
1 'polypeptide(L)'
;MEGGYRAEKTQHKEQCAERLAAEDGSCDRETEFRYSDQAVLANLDWGIEALEEAIVTSNMETKLARLDYAEKMLQVCALLDSEQRTAGVPNFYLSAWARLNLSYLWKLRNSAENSALHALEMFIVDPFFSRIDFAPELWKDLFLPQMSSIVGWYSEARHRLVMKVIPDSSDLVIYC
;
A
#
# COMPACT_ATOMS: atom_id res chain seq x y z
N MET A 1 -1.08 -0.25 -24.36
CA MET A 1 -1.21 0.21 -22.96
C MET A 1 -1.29 -0.96 -21.97
N GLU A 2 -1.78 -2.16 -22.33
CA GLU A 2 -1.85 -3.32 -21.42
C GLU A 2 -0.49 -3.91 -20.96
N GLY A 3 0.57 -3.73 -21.75
CA GLY A 3 1.90 -4.29 -21.42
C GLY A 3 2.62 -3.61 -20.26
N GLY A 4 2.33 -2.32 -19.97
CA GLY A 4 2.99 -1.58 -18.90
C GLY A 4 2.45 -1.94 -17.52
N TYR A 5 1.13 -2.00 -17.38
CA TYR A 5 0.46 -2.36 -16.13
C TYR A 5 0.81 -3.79 -15.66
N ARG A 6 0.92 -4.74 -16.58
CA ARG A 6 1.32 -6.12 -16.26
C ARG A 6 2.76 -6.21 -15.77
N ALA A 7 3.67 -5.40 -16.34
CA ALA A 7 5.08 -5.38 -15.93
C ALA A 7 5.26 -4.75 -14.53
N GLU A 8 4.53 -3.67 -14.24
CA GLU A 8 4.50 -3.04 -12.92
C GLU A 8 3.93 -4.01 -11.86
N LYS A 9 2.84 -4.72 -12.17
CA LYS A 9 2.31 -5.79 -11.31
C LYS A 9 3.32 -6.90 -11.04
N THR A 10 4.03 -7.39 -12.07
CA THR A 10 5.07 -8.41 -11.91
C THR A 10 6.21 -7.91 -11.02
N GLN A 11 6.63 -6.65 -11.20
CA GLN A 11 7.66 -6.02 -10.38
C GLN A 11 7.25 -5.94 -8.90
N HIS A 12 6.02 -5.53 -8.60
CA HIS A 12 5.52 -5.49 -7.21
C HIS A 12 5.42 -6.89 -6.60
N LYS A 13 4.99 -7.88 -7.40
CA LYS A 13 4.92 -9.29 -6.97
C LYS A 13 6.31 -9.86 -6.68
N GLU A 14 7.30 -9.56 -7.52
CA GLU A 14 8.69 -9.99 -7.35
C GLU A 14 9.34 -9.34 -6.12
N GLN A 15 9.11 -8.04 -5.89
CA GLN A 15 9.60 -7.34 -4.69
C GLN A 15 9.01 -7.90 -3.39
N CYS A 16 7.73 -8.31 -3.40
CA CYS A 16 7.14 -9.02 -2.29
C CYS A 16 7.80 -10.40 -2.09
N ALA A 17 8.06 -11.15 -3.16
CA ALA A 17 8.64 -12.49 -3.10
C ALA A 17 10.10 -12.52 -2.63
N GLU A 18 10.95 -11.57 -3.05
CA GLU A 18 12.36 -11.51 -2.62
C GLU A 18 12.50 -11.29 -1.11
N ARG A 19 11.58 -10.55 -0.50
CA ARG A 19 11.54 -10.34 0.96
C ARG A 19 11.19 -11.61 1.74
N LEU A 20 10.48 -12.57 1.13
CA LEU A 20 10.11 -13.85 1.75
C LEU A 20 11.31 -14.80 1.88
N ALA A 21 12.27 -14.73 0.95
CA ALA A 21 13.37 -15.69 0.87
C ALA A 21 14.50 -15.44 1.89
N ALA A 22 14.52 -14.27 2.55
CA ALA A 22 15.64 -13.84 3.37
C ALA A 22 15.59 -14.28 4.84
N GLU A 23 14.49 -14.88 5.34
CA GLU A 23 14.26 -15.06 6.79
C GLU A 23 14.03 -16.53 7.27
N ASP A 24 14.29 -17.55 6.45
CA ASP A 24 13.89 -18.95 6.77
C ASP A 24 14.85 -19.68 7.74
N GLY A 25 14.40 -19.95 8.97
CA GLY A 25 15.03 -20.93 9.86
C GLY A 25 14.41 -21.09 11.27
N SER A 26 13.35 -21.91 11.45
CA SER A 26 13.18 -22.87 12.58
C SER A 26 11.77 -23.51 12.73
N CYS A 27 11.66 -24.79 12.35
CA CYS A 27 10.50 -25.70 12.35
C CYS A 27 9.60 -25.80 13.62
N ASP A 28 8.26 -25.72 13.40
CA ASP A 28 7.18 -26.70 13.69
C ASP A 28 5.86 -26.04 14.17
N ARG A 29 5.93 -24.90 14.89
CA ARG A 29 4.79 -23.95 15.04
C ARG A 29 4.62 -23.04 13.83
N GLU A 30 5.64 -23.00 12.97
CA GLU A 30 5.66 -22.26 11.71
C GLU A 30 4.68 -22.84 10.69
N THR A 31 4.36 -24.14 10.74
CA THR A 31 3.65 -24.79 9.63
C THR A 31 2.19 -24.33 9.52
N GLU A 32 1.44 -24.24 10.64
CA GLU A 32 0.07 -23.67 10.65
C GLU A 32 0.06 -22.17 10.35
N PHE A 33 1.00 -21.41 10.92
CA PHE A 33 1.18 -19.98 10.65
C PHE A 33 1.50 -19.72 9.17
N ARG A 34 2.32 -20.58 8.56
CA ARG A 34 2.62 -20.54 7.12
C ARG A 34 1.37 -20.83 6.28
N TYR A 35 0.52 -21.80 6.65
CA TYR A 35 -0.71 -22.04 5.89
C TYR A 35 -1.71 -20.90 6.00
N SER A 36 -1.90 -20.31 7.20
CA SER A 36 -2.76 -19.14 7.35
C SER A 36 -2.21 -17.95 6.57
N ASP A 37 -0.90 -17.76 6.58
CA ASP A 37 -0.28 -16.65 5.86
C ASP A 37 -0.37 -16.80 4.35
N GLN A 38 -0.09 -18.00 3.83
CA GLN A 38 -0.25 -18.30 2.40
C GLN A 38 -1.71 -18.15 1.97
N ALA A 39 -2.68 -18.48 2.83
CA ALA A 39 -4.09 -18.27 2.52
C ALA A 39 -4.45 -16.78 2.42
N VAL A 40 -3.89 -15.93 3.29
CA VAL A 40 -4.09 -14.47 3.23
C VAL A 40 -3.49 -13.92 1.93
N LEU A 41 -2.27 -14.29 1.58
CA LEU A 41 -1.63 -13.85 0.33
C LEU A 41 -2.41 -14.35 -0.91
N ALA A 42 -2.88 -15.60 -0.89
CA ALA A 42 -3.71 -16.15 -1.94
C ALA A 42 -5.04 -15.42 -2.10
N ASN A 43 -5.69 -15.02 -0.99
CA ASN A 43 -6.90 -14.21 -1.03
C ASN A 43 -6.64 -12.86 -1.69
N LEU A 44 -5.52 -12.20 -1.38
CA LEU A 44 -5.17 -10.94 -2.04
C LEU A 44 -5.00 -11.14 -3.56
N ASP A 45 -4.21 -12.14 -3.96
CA ASP A 45 -3.96 -12.46 -5.38
C ASP A 45 -5.26 -12.80 -6.14
N TRP A 46 -6.09 -13.70 -5.60
CA TRP A 46 -7.37 -14.09 -6.21
C TRP A 46 -8.38 -12.95 -6.26
N GLY A 47 -8.40 -12.08 -5.24
CA GLY A 47 -9.25 -10.91 -5.22
C GLY A 47 -8.91 -9.92 -6.32
N ILE A 48 -7.62 -9.66 -6.53
CA ILE A 48 -7.12 -8.78 -7.60
C ILE A 48 -7.39 -9.40 -8.97
N GLU A 49 -7.09 -10.68 -9.16
CA GLU A 49 -7.33 -11.40 -10.43
C GLU A 49 -8.82 -11.36 -10.82
N ALA A 50 -9.72 -11.65 -9.87
CA ALA A 50 -11.15 -11.58 -10.12
C ALA A 50 -11.65 -10.17 -10.46
N LEU A 51 -11.06 -9.14 -9.84
CA LEU A 51 -11.34 -7.74 -10.15
C LEU A 51 -10.88 -7.36 -11.57
N GLU A 52 -9.67 -7.77 -11.96
CA GLU A 52 -9.14 -7.57 -13.31
C GLU A 52 -10.00 -8.27 -14.36
N GLU A 53 -10.42 -9.52 -14.10
CA GLU A 53 -11.36 -10.22 -14.98
C GLU A 53 -12.71 -9.49 -15.07
N ALA A 54 -13.22 -8.93 -13.97
CA ALA A 54 -14.46 -8.19 -13.96
C ALA A 54 -14.41 -6.92 -14.83
N ILE A 55 -13.24 -6.28 -14.94
CA ILE A 55 -13.04 -5.08 -15.79
C ILE A 55 -13.24 -5.42 -17.27
N VAL A 56 -12.73 -6.56 -17.72
CA VAL A 56 -12.81 -6.98 -19.13
C VAL A 56 -14.08 -7.79 -19.45
N THR A 57 -14.90 -8.12 -18.45
CA THR A 57 -16.14 -8.89 -18.63
C THR A 57 -17.29 -8.00 -19.14
N SER A 58 -17.84 -8.35 -20.30
CA SER A 58 -19.00 -7.66 -20.90
C SER A 58 -20.35 -8.10 -20.33
N ASN A 59 -20.49 -9.38 -19.97
CA ASN A 59 -21.71 -9.91 -19.36
C ASN A 59 -21.86 -9.35 -17.94
N MET A 60 -22.94 -8.60 -17.70
CA MET A 60 -23.14 -7.90 -16.42
C MET A 60 -23.32 -8.85 -15.23
N GLU A 61 -24.02 -9.97 -15.40
CA GLU A 61 -24.24 -10.94 -14.34
C GLU A 61 -22.92 -11.60 -13.92
N THR A 62 -22.12 -12.06 -14.90
CA THR A 62 -20.80 -12.61 -14.63
C THR A 62 -19.86 -11.57 -14.02
N LYS A 63 -19.93 -10.31 -14.49
CA LYS A 63 -19.16 -9.20 -13.92
C LYS A 63 -19.51 -9.01 -12.45
N LEU A 64 -20.80 -8.94 -12.11
CA LEU A 64 -21.24 -8.78 -10.71
C LEU A 64 -20.80 -9.96 -9.84
N ALA A 65 -20.93 -11.21 -10.33
CA ALA A 65 -20.48 -12.38 -9.59
C ALA A 65 -18.95 -12.35 -9.31
N ARG A 66 -18.15 -11.90 -10.28
CA ARG A 66 -16.70 -11.69 -10.08
C ARG A 66 -16.40 -10.61 -9.06
N LEU A 67 -17.13 -9.48 -9.11
CA LEU A 67 -16.98 -8.42 -8.11
C LEU A 67 -17.37 -8.91 -6.71
N ASP A 68 -18.42 -9.72 -6.56
CA ASP A 68 -18.80 -10.32 -5.28
C ASP A 68 -17.73 -11.28 -4.74
N TYR A 69 -17.07 -12.03 -5.63
CA TYR A 69 -15.96 -12.89 -5.25
C TYR A 69 -14.72 -12.07 -4.86
N ALA A 70 -14.35 -11.07 -5.67
CA ALA A 70 -13.24 -10.17 -5.39
C ALA A 70 -13.41 -9.46 -4.05
N GLU A 71 -14.61 -8.95 -3.75
CA GLU A 71 -14.89 -8.29 -2.48
C GLU A 71 -14.63 -9.23 -1.30
N LYS A 72 -15.14 -10.46 -1.34
CA LYS A 72 -14.95 -11.44 -0.26
C LYS A 72 -13.47 -11.72 0.00
N MET A 73 -12.68 -11.87 -1.06
CA MET A 73 -11.26 -12.17 -0.94
C MET A 73 -10.45 -10.97 -0.43
N LEU A 74 -10.72 -9.77 -0.97
CA LEU A 74 -10.02 -8.55 -0.58
C LEU A 74 -10.41 -8.09 0.84
N GLN A 75 -11.65 -8.31 1.29
CA GLN A 75 -12.09 -7.94 2.65
C GLN A 75 -11.30 -8.66 3.73
N VAL A 76 -10.92 -9.93 3.54
CA VAL A 76 -10.06 -10.66 4.49
C VAL A 76 -8.74 -9.92 4.69
N CYS A 77 -8.14 -9.46 3.59
CA CYS A 77 -6.86 -8.76 3.62
C CYS A 77 -7.00 -7.33 4.18
N ALA A 78 -8.12 -6.64 3.92
CA ALA A 78 -8.37 -5.31 4.45
C ALA A 78 -8.61 -5.30 5.97
N LEU A 79 -9.02 -6.42 6.56
CA LEU A 79 -9.30 -6.52 8.00
C LEU A 79 -8.15 -7.09 8.82
N LEU A 80 -6.96 -7.25 8.22
CA LEU A 80 -5.77 -7.71 8.95
C LEU A 80 -5.39 -6.70 10.04
N ASP A 81 -4.94 -7.24 11.17
CA ASP A 81 -4.34 -6.44 12.24
C ASP A 81 -3.06 -5.78 11.73
N SER A 82 -3.06 -4.44 11.69
CA SER A 82 -1.98 -3.63 11.13
C SER A 82 -0.66 -3.75 11.90
N GLU A 83 -0.69 -4.17 13.17
CA GLU A 83 0.53 -4.32 13.99
C GLU A 83 1.28 -5.62 13.70
N GLN A 84 0.66 -6.54 12.95
CA GLN A 84 1.19 -7.87 12.68
C GLN A 84 1.85 -7.97 11.29
N ARG A 85 2.36 -9.17 11.01
CA ARG A 85 2.94 -9.55 9.72
C ARG A 85 2.34 -10.86 9.26
N THR A 86 2.23 -11.02 7.95
CA THR A 86 1.78 -12.23 7.27
C THR A 86 2.85 -12.61 6.26
N ALA A 87 3.45 -13.79 6.42
CA ALA A 87 4.57 -14.28 5.65
C ALA A 87 5.69 -13.22 5.55
N GLY A 88 6.07 -12.59 6.66
CA GLY A 88 7.13 -11.58 6.64
C GLY A 88 6.75 -10.26 5.96
N VAL A 89 5.52 -10.05 5.48
CA VAL A 89 5.04 -8.76 4.96
C VAL A 89 4.24 -8.04 6.05
N PRO A 90 4.46 -6.73 6.29
CA PRO A 90 3.64 -5.98 7.24
C PRO A 90 2.16 -5.96 6.82
N ASN A 91 1.27 -6.21 7.77
CA ASN A 91 -0.16 -6.31 7.48
C ASN A 91 -0.78 -4.97 7.11
N PHE A 92 -0.26 -3.85 7.61
CA PHE A 92 -0.72 -2.53 7.17
C PHE A 92 -0.52 -2.34 5.64
N TYR A 93 0.56 -2.87 5.07
CA TYR A 93 0.84 -2.79 3.64
C TYR A 93 -0.16 -3.63 2.83
N LEU A 94 -0.36 -4.88 3.23
CA LEU A 94 -1.35 -5.77 2.60
C LEU A 94 -2.78 -5.21 2.71
N SER A 95 -3.11 -4.67 3.88
CA SER A 95 -4.38 -4.00 4.16
C SER A 95 -4.61 -2.76 3.29
N ALA A 96 -3.58 -1.95 3.06
CA ALA A 96 -3.66 -0.78 2.19
C ALA A 96 -3.83 -1.22 0.73
N TRP A 97 -3.09 -2.24 0.28
CA TRP A 97 -3.22 -2.75 -1.09
C TRP A 97 -4.61 -3.35 -1.36
N ALA A 98 -5.17 -4.07 -0.40
CA ALA A 98 -6.53 -4.58 -0.47
C ALA A 98 -7.56 -3.43 -0.57
N ARG A 99 -7.40 -2.36 0.22
CA ARG A 99 -8.27 -1.18 0.20
C ARG A 99 -8.22 -0.42 -1.12
N LEU A 100 -7.06 -0.31 -1.76
CA LEU A 100 -6.96 0.26 -3.12
C LEU A 100 -7.85 -0.53 -4.09
N ASN A 101 -7.73 -1.85 -4.09
CA ASN A 101 -8.50 -2.71 -4.99
C ASN A 101 -10.00 -2.69 -4.67
N LEU A 102 -10.37 -2.63 -3.38
CA LEU A 102 -11.76 -2.40 -2.97
C LEU A 102 -12.28 -1.04 -3.48
N SER A 103 -11.46 0.01 -3.48
CA SER A 103 -11.85 1.30 -4.05
C SER A 103 -12.23 1.17 -5.54
N TYR A 104 -11.43 0.47 -6.34
CA TYR A 104 -11.73 0.20 -7.74
C TYR A 104 -12.98 -0.67 -7.92
N LEU A 105 -13.13 -1.72 -7.10
CA LEU A 105 -14.30 -2.58 -7.09
C LEU A 105 -15.59 -1.79 -6.88
N TRP A 106 -15.62 -0.91 -5.87
CA TRP A 106 -16.80 -0.08 -5.61
C TRP A 106 -17.05 0.96 -6.69
N LYS A 107 -16.00 1.46 -7.33
CA LYS A 107 -16.14 2.30 -8.53
C LYS A 107 -16.83 1.54 -9.67
N LEU A 108 -16.47 0.28 -9.90
CA LEU A 108 -17.10 -0.57 -10.91
C LEU A 108 -18.55 -0.94 -10.59
N ARG A 109 -18.93 -0.92 -9.31
CA ARG A 109 -20.32 -1.04 -8.83
C ARG A 109 -21.10 0.29 -8.85
N ASN A 110 -20.51 1.37 -9.38
CA ASN A 110 -21.09 2.72 -9.39
C ASN A 110 -21.36 3.31 -7.99
N SER A 111 -20.60 2.91 -6.97
CA SER A 111 -20.63 3.54 -5.64
C SER A 111 -19.39 4.41 -5.44
N ALA A 112 -19.51 5.70 -5.76
CA ALA A 112 -18.42 6.65 -5.58
C ALA A 112 -18.08 6.89 -4.10
N GLU A 113 -19.07 6.82 -3.21
CA GLU A 113 -18.90 6.98 -1.76
C GLU A 113 -18.03 5.88 -1.17
N ASN A 114 -18.39 4.61 -1.38
CA ASN A 114 -17.60 3.47 -0.88
C ASN A 114 -16.22 3.43 -1.52
N SER A 115 -16.13 3.79 -2.81
CA SER A 115 -14.86 3.89 -3.52
C SER A 115 -13.93 4.92 -2.85
N ALA A 116 -14.44 6.11 -2.55
CA ALA A 116 -13.69 7.15 -1.86
C ALA A 116 -13.31 6.75 -0.44
N LEU A 117 -14.23 6.11 0.30
CA LEU A 117 -13.97 5.65 1.67
C LEU A 117 -12.76 4.70 1.71
N HIS A 118 -12.75 3.65 0.89
CA HIS A 118 -11.62 2.72 0.86
C HIS A 118 -10.32 3.36 0.36
N ALA A 119 -10.38 4.32 -0.58
CA ALA A 119 -9.20 5.08 -0.99
C ALA A 119 -8.61 5.89 0.17
N LEU A 120 -9.46 6.52 0.99
CA LEU A 120 -9.02 7.25 2.18
C LEU A 120 -8.47 6.30 3.25
N GLU A 121 -9.14 5.17 3.50
CA GLU A 121 -8.66 4.16 4.45
C GLU A 121 -7.29 3.61 4.06
N MET A 122 -7.01 3.43 2.76
CA MET A 122 -5.68 3.04 2.27
C MET A 122 -4.60 4.02 2.76
N PHE A 123 -4.82 5.33 2.61
CA PHE A 123 -3.90 6.37 3.10
C PHE A 123 -3.79 6.41 4.63
N ILE A 124 -4.83 6.02 5.36
CA ILE A 124 -4.81 5.95 6.82
C ILE A 124 -3.97 4.76 7.29
N VAL A 125 -4.13 3.59 6.66
CA VAL A 125 -3.45 2.36 7.09
C VAL A 125 -1.97 2.38 6.72
N ASP A 126 -1.61 2.79 5.50
CA ASP A 126 -0.20 2.90 5.08
C ASP A 126 0.04 4.25 4.36
N PRO A 127 0.26 5.35 5.10
CA PRO A 127 0.45 6.67 4.50
C PRO A 127 1.77 6.78 3.71
N PHE A 128 2.74 5.89 3.93
CA PHE A 128 4.01 5.95 3.21
C PHE A 128 3.85 5.37 1.81
N PHE A 129 3.53 4.07 1.69
CA PHE A 129 3.40 3.42 0.38
C PHE A 129 2.20 3.95 -0.40
N SER A 130 1.11 4.34 0.27
CA SER A 130 -0.04 4.94 -0.42
C SER A 130 0.32 6.17 -1.24
N ARG A 131 1.27 6.96 -0.74
CA ARG A 131 1.72 8.21 -1.36
C ARG A 131 2.80 8.03 -2.40
N ILE A 132 3.73 7.10 -2.21
CA ILE A 132 4.88 6.98 -3.10
C ILE A 132 4.68 5.94 -4.20
N ASP A 133 3.74 5.01 -4.00
CA ASP A 133 3.64 3.80 -4.79
C ASP A 133 2.20 3.55 -5.26
N PHE A 134 1.24 3.39 -4.33
CA PHE A 134 -0.11 2.95 -4.70
C PHE A 134 -0.95 4.02 -5.39
N ALA A 135 -0.92 5.28 -4.91
CA ALA A 135 -1.74 6.36 -5.46
C ALA A 135 -1.02 7.72 -5.41
N PRO A 136 0.18 7.84 -6.02
CA PRO A 136 0.98 9.06 -5.95
C PRO A 136 0.30 10.28 -6.56
N GLU A 137 -0.45 10.11 -7.66
CA GLU A 137 -1.18 11.23 -8.28
C GLU A 137 -2.35 11.68 -7.41
N LEU A 138 -3.10 10.74 -6.82
CA LEU A 138 -4.19 11.08 -5.89
C LEU A 138 -3.67 11.82 -4.65
N TRP A 139 -2.50 11.42 -4.15
CA TRP A 139 -1.80 12.14 -3.09
C TRP A 139 -1.47 13.59 -3.50
N LYS A 140 -0.88 13.77 -4.68
CA LYS A 140 -0.48 15.09 -5.21
C LYS A 140 -1.67 16.00 -5.41
N ASP A 141 -2.80 15.47 -5.86
CA ASP A 141 -3.98 16.28 -6.19
C ASP A 141 -4.80 16.65 -4.95
N LEU A 142 -4.96 15.72 -3.99
CA LEU A 142 -5.87 15.92 -2.85
C LEU A 142 -5.17 16.44 -1.58
N PHE A 143 -4.02 15.85 -1.23
CA PHE A 143 -3.43 16.04 0.09
C PHE A 143 -2.25 16.99 0.07
N LEU A 144 -1.37 16.88 -0.93
CA LEU A 144 -0.17 17.71 -1.03
C LEU A 144 -0.46 19.23 -1.00
N PRO A 145 -1.50 19.76 -1.68
CA PRO A 145 -1.78 21.20 -1.66
C PRO A 145 -2.13 21.68 -0.24
N GLN A 146 -2.83 20.83 0.53
CA GLN A 146 -3.25 21.11 1.91
C GLN A 146 -2.08 21.02 2.91
N MET A 147 -1.01 20.29 2.56
CA MET A 147 0.17 20.12 3.41
C MET A 147 1.33 21.06 3.05
N SER A 148 1.16 21.94 2.07
CA SER A 148 2.18 22.90 1.61
C SER A 148 2.75 23.76 2.74
N SER A 149 1.92 24.18 3.70
CA SER A 149 2.34 24.94 4.89
C SER A 149 3.25 24.14 5.81
N ILE A 150 2.97 22.84 5.99
CA ILE A 150 3.79 21.93 6.81
C ILE A 150 5.14 21.66 6.15
N VAL A 151 5.16 21.48 4.82
CA VAL A 151 6.41 21.30 4.06
C VAL A 151 7.29 22.54 4.16
N GLY A 152 6.71 23.73 4.03
CA GLY A 152 7.41 25.00 4.22
C GLY A 152 7.99 25.12 5.63
N TRP A 153 7.15 24.89 6.64
CA TRP A 153 7.58 24.92 8.04
C TRP A 153 8.71 23.93 8.34
N TYR A 154 8.59 22.68 7.90
CA TYR A 154 9.62 21.64 8.11
C TYR A 154 10.93 22.02 7.45
N SER A 155 10.88 22.55 6.22
CA SER A 155 12.07 22.97 5.49
C SER A 155 12.82 24.09 6.22
N GLU A 156 12.09 25.07 6.75
CA GLU A 156 12.65 26.17 7.54
C GLU A 156 13.22 25.68 8.88
N ALA A 157 12.47 24.84 9.60
CA ALA A 157 12.89 24.27 10.88
C ALA A 157 14.17 23.43 10.73
N ARG A 158 14.24 22.58 9.69
CA ARG A 158 15.44 21.80 9.36
C ARG A 158 16.62 22.69 9.02
N HIS A 159 16.42 23.71 8.18
CA HIS A 159 17.48 24.66 7.84
C HIS A 159 18.03 25.37 9.09
N ARG A 160 17.15 25.80 10.00
CA ARG A 160 17.51 26.42 11.27
C ARG A 160 18.33 25.49 12.17
N LEU A 161 18.01 24.20 12.21
CA LEU A 161 18.79 23.21 12.96
C LEU A 161 20.17 23.01 12.36
N VAL A 162 20.28 22.85 11.03
CA VAL A 162 21.57 22.69 10.33
C VAL A 162 22.47 23.90 10.56
N MET A 163 21.94 25.12 10.45
CA MET A 163 22.70 26.35 10.67
C MET A 163 23.18 26.52 12.12
N LYS A 164 22.51 25.88 13.10
CA LYS A 164 22.98 25.85 14.51
C LYS A 164 24.06 24.81 14.78
N VAL A 165 24.22 23.82 13.90
CA VAL A 165 25.18 22.71 14.06
C VAL A 165 26.48 22.97 13.30
N ILE A 166 26.48 23.90 12.34
CA ILE A 166 27.71 24.40 11.71
C ILE A 166 28.41 25.28 12.76
N PRO A 167 29.63 24.94 13.22
CA PRO A 167 30.40 25.80 14.12
C PRO A 167 30.66 27.11 13.40
N ASP A 168 30.52 28.23 14.11
CA ASP A 168 30.86 29.51 13.52
C ASP A 168 32.39 29.54 13.28
N SER A 169 32.85 30.26 12.26
CA SER A 169 34.29 30.39 11.98
C SER A 169 35.06 30.95 13.18
N SER A 170 34.36 31.65 14.08
CA SER A 170 34.82 32.16 15.37
C SER A 170 35.10 31.05 16.41
N ASP A 171 34.43 29.90 16.34
CA ASP A 171 34.67 28.74 17.21
C ASP A 171 35.95 27.96 16.82
N LEU A 172 36.39 28.11 15.56
CA LEU A 172 37.61 27.47 15.02
C LEU A 172 38.89 28.27 15.32
N VAL A 173 38.79 29.53 15.75
CA VAL A 173 39.95 30.41 16.02
C VAL A 173 40.52 30.26 17.44
N ILE A 174 39.91 29.42 18.30
CA ILE A 174 40.35 29.23 19.70
C ILE A 174 41.50 28.20 19.82
N TYR A 175 41.93 27.56 18.72
CA TYR A 175 43.00 26.55 18.72
C TYR A 175 44.25 26.93 17.88
N CYS A 176 44.67 28.20 17.88
CA CYS A 176 46.00 28.60 17.38
C CYS A 176 46.72 29.49 18.39
#